data_AF-A0A2L2XE71-F1
#
_entry.id   AF-A0A2L2XE71-F1
#
_cell.length_a   1.000
_cell.length_b   1.000
_cell.length_c   1.000
_cell.angle_alpha   90.00
_cell.angle_beta   90.00
_cell.angle_gamma   90.00
#
_symmetry.space_group_name_H-M   'P 1'
#
loop_
_entity.id
_entity.type
_entity.pdbx_description
1 polymer ?
#
loop_
_entity_poly.entity_id
_entity_poly.type
_entity_poly.pdbx_seq_one_letter_code
_entity_poly.pdbx_strand_id
1 'polypeptide(L)'
;MLEYLNDLQERFFTWCDNAVQDHIDSRGTRLKQWRPRKNPDGSYELVFKLAGRDETAASFSVPVPEEFHQLLEREYFINHPPDEEEES
;
A
#
# COMPACT_ATOMS: atom_id res chain seq x y z
N MET A 1 -22.65 -3.87 9.83
CA MET A 1 -21.35 -3.17 9.85
C MET A 1 -20.20 -3.98 9.25
N LEU A 2 -20.28 -5.32 9.15
CA LEU A 2 -19.29 -6.14 8.43
C LEU A 2 -19.36 -5.97 6.89
N GLU A 3 -20.56 -5.82 6.33
CA GLU A 3 -20.73 -5.65 4.87
C GLU A 3 -20.11 -4.35 4.33
N TYR A 4 -20.18 -3.25 5.10
CA TYR A 4 -19.56 -1.97 4.71
C TYR A 4 -18.02 -2.05 4.72
N LEU A 5 -17.46 -2.79 5.67
CA LEU A 5 -16.02 -3.03 5.73
C LEU A 5 -15.55 -3.92 4.57
N ASN A 6 -16.33 -4.93 4.18
CA ASN A 6 -16.03 -5.73 2.99
C ASN A 6 -16.04 -4.89 1.70
N ASP A 7 -17.03 -4.00 1.53
CA ASP A 7 -17.11 -3.13 0.36
C ASP A 7 -15.95 -2.14 0.31
N LEU A 8 -15.63 -1.50 1.45
CA LEU A 8 -14.51 -0.55 1.54
C LEU A 8 -13.15 -1.25 1.35
N GLN A 9 -13.00 -2.46 1.89
CA GLN A 9 -11.80 -3.28 1.74
C GLN A 9 -11.62 -3.76 0.30
N GLU A 10 -12.68 -4.23 -0.35
CA GLU A 10 -12.66 -4.60 -1.78
C GLU A 10 -12.28 -3.39 -2.65
N ARG A 11 -12.86 -2.22 -2.36
CA ARG A 11 -12.51 -0.97 -3.04
C ARG A 11 -11.07 -0.55 -2.79
N PHE A 12 -10.56 -0.74 -1.58
CA PHE A 12 -9.16 -0.47 -1.25
C PHE A 12 -8.20 -1.37 -2.02
N PHE A 13 -8.44 -2.69 -2.02
CA PHE A 13 -7.62 -3.63 -2.78
C PHE A 13 -7.70 -3.36 -4.28
N THR A 14 -8.88 -3.05 -4.80
CA THR A 14 -9.08 -2.64 -6.20
C THR A 14 -8.32 -1.36 -6.53
N TRP A 15 -8.32 -0.36 -5.64
CA TRP A 15 -7.56 0.86 -5.81
C TRP A 15 -6.05 0.58 -5.80
N CYS A 16 -5.56 -0.26 -4.88
CA CYS A 16 -4.16 -0.67 -4.82
C CYS A 16 -3.72 -1.37 -6.11
N ASP A 17 -4.53 -2.30 -6.63
CA ASP A 17 -4.23 -3.03 -7.85
C ASP A 17 -4.17 -2.08 -9.06
N ASN A 18 -5.15 -1.19 -9.20
CA ASN A 18 -5.14 -0.16 -10.25
C ASN A 18 -3.93 0.77 -10.15
N ALA A 19 -3.60 1.26 -8.95
CA ALA A 19 -2.45 2.12 -8.72
C ALA A 19 -1.15 1.41 -9.14
N VAL A 20 -0.96 0.16 -8.71
CA VAL A 20 0.23 -0.62 -9.09
C VAL A 20 0.24 -0.92 -10.59
N GLN A 21 -0.90 -1.25 -11.19
CA GLN A 21 -1.02 -1.63 -12.59
C GLN A 21 -0.72 -0.45 -13.53
N ASP A 22 -1.13 0.77 -13.18
CA ASP A 22 -0.78 1.99 -13.90
C ASP A 22 0.74 2.15 -14.04
N HIS A 23 1.48 1.85 -12.96
CA HIS A 23 2.94 1.89 -12.97
C HIS A 23 3.61 0.69 -13.68
N ILE A 24 2.95 -0.47 -13.73
CA ILE A 24 3.45 -1.66 -14.45
C ILE A 24 3.30 -1.50 -15.96
N ASP A 25 2.12 -1.09 -16.42
CA ASP A 25 1.80 -0.94 -17.85
C ASP A 25 2.75 0.06 -18.53
N SER A 26 3.12 1.11 -17.81
CA SER A 26 4.06 2.13 -18.28
C SER A 26 5.49 1.61 -18.52
N ARG A 27 5.93 0.52 -17.86
CA ARG A 27 7.36 0.11 -17.87
C ARG A 27 7.64 -1.37 -18.14
N GLY A 28 6.62 -2.21 -18.33
CA GLY A 28 6.81 -3.66 -18.52
C GLY A 28 7.50 -4.32 -17.32
N THR A 29 7.33 -3.75 -16.13
CA THR A 29 7.92 -4.21 -14.87
C THR A 29 6.99 -5.17 -14.14
N ARG A 30 7.51 -5.95 -13.19
CA ARG A 30 6.70 -6.82 -12.33
C ARG A 30 6.69 -6.29 -10.92
N LEU A 31 5.51 -6.32 -10.29
CA LEU A 31 5.38 -6.06 -8.85
C LEU A 31 6.15 -7.12 -8.06
N LYS A 32 7.06 -6.66 -7.20
CA LYS A 32 7.77 -7.52 -6.25
C LYS A 32 7.11 -7.51 -4.88
N GLN A 33 6.70 -6.33 -4.43
CA GLN A 33 6.14 -6.13 -3.11
C GLN A 33 5.33 -4.83 -3.10
N TRP A 34 4.25 -4.80 -2.33
CA TRP A 34 3.58 -3.57 -1.95
C TRP A 34 3.16 -3.64 -0.48
N ARG A 35 3.11 -2.47 0.17
CA ARG A 35 2.57 -2.31 1.52
C ARG A 35 2.04 -0.89 1.74
N PRO A 36 0.92 -0.72 2.45
CA PRO A 36 0.58 0.59 3.00
C PRO A 36 1.59 0.96 4.10
N ARG A 37 1.96 2.23 4.17
CA ARG A 37 2.83 2.84 5.17
C ARG A 37 2.12 4.03 5.78
N LYS A 38 2.18 4.17 7.11
CA LYS A 38 1.74 5.38 7.80
C LYS A 38 2.90 6.38 7.87
N ASN A 39 2.63 7.61 7.50
CA ASN A 39 3.57 8.72 7.61
C ASN A 39 3.47 9.38 8.99
N PRO A 40 4.52 10.07 9.44
CA PRO A 40 4.52 10.76 10.73
C PRO A 40 3.47 11.88 10.82
N ASP A 41 3.03 12.45 9.69
CA ASP A 41 1.95 13.44 9.65
C ASP A 41 0.54 12.82 9.81
N GLY A 42 0.43 11.48 9.80
CA GLY A 42 -0.83 10.76 9.90
C GLY A 42 -1.42 10.33 8.56
N SER A 43 -0.90 10.82 7.43
CA SER A 43 -1.27 10.31 6.10
C SER A 43 -0.77 8.88 5.87
N TYR A 44 -1.36 8.25 4.86
CA TYR A 44 -1.00 6.92 4.42
C TYR A 44 -0.49 6.94 2.99
N GLU A 45 0.51 6.13 2.70
CA GLU A 45 1.07 5.94 1.37
C GLU A 45 1.15 4.46 1.03
N LEU A 46 0.81 4.12 -0.20
CA LEU A 46 1.03 2.81 -0.77
C LEU A 46 2.44 2.77 -1.34
N VAL A 47 3.33 2.03 -0.68
CA VAL A 47 4.71 1.85 -1.12
C VAL A 47 4.83 0.53 -1.84
N PHE A 48 5.32 0.53 -3.08
CA PHE A 48 5.52 -0.69 -3.85
C PHE A 48 6.83 -0.69 -4.63
N LYS A 49 7.36 -1.88 -4.83
CA LYS A 49 8.62 -2.14 -5.54
C LYS A 49 8.32 -2.83 -6.86
N LEU A 50 8.75 -2.20 -7.95
CA LEU A 50 8.65 -2.76 -9.29
C LEU A 50 10.05 -3.14 -9.77
N ALA A 51 10.21 -4.37 -10.26
CA ALA A 51 11.45 -4.83 -10.86
C ALA A 51 11.25 -5.07 -12.35
N GLY A 52 12.15 -4.50 -13.17
CA GLY A 52 12.27 -4.83 -14.59
C GLY A 52 13.03 -6.14 -14.81
N ARG A 53 13.24 -6.51 -16.08
CA ARG A 53 14.06 -7.67 -16.45
C ARG A 53 15.52 -7.52 -16.00
N ASP A 54 16.02 -6.30 -15.88
CA ASP A 54 17.39 -5.96 -15.46
C ASP A 54 17.55 -5.80 -13.92
N GLU A 55 16.66 -6.41 -13.14
CA GLU A 55 16.75 -6.58 -11.68
C GLU A 55 16.82 -5.30 -10.80
N THR A 56 16.92 -4.10 -11.37
CA THR A 56 16.90 -2.87 -10.57
C THR A 56 15.47 -2.59 -10.10
N ALA A 57 15.17 -2.94 -8.85
CA ALA A 57 13.89 -2.68 -8.25
C ALA A 57 13.75 -1.18 -7.92
N ALA A 58 12.83 -0.49 -8.57
CA ALA A 58 12.46 0.87 -8.24
C ALA A 58 11.33 0.87 -7.21
N SER A 59 11.49 1.68 -6.15
CA SER A 59 10.45 1.89 -5.15
C SER A 59 9.62 3.12 -5.53
N PHE A 60 8.30 2.97 -5.44
CA PHE A 60 7.33 4.02 -5.71
C PHE A 60 6.44 4.18 -4.48
N SER A 61 6.00 5.40 -4.23
CA SER A 61 5.00 5.73 -3.22
C SER A 61 3.86 6.51 -3.87
N VAL A 62 2.63 6.12 -3.53
CA VAL A 62 1.41 6.80 -3.98
C VAL A 62 0.59 7.15 -2.75
N PRO A 63 0.11 8.40 -2.60
CA PRO A 63 -0.72 8.79 -1.47
C PRO A 63 -2.03 7.99 -1.48
N VAL A 64 -2.36 7.39 -0.34
CA VAL A 64 -3.62 6.66 -0.15
C VAL A 64 -4.73 7.68 0.09
N PRO A 65 -5.86 7.58 -0.65
CA PRO A 65 -7.03 8.42 -0.43
C PRO A 65 -7.55 8.35 1.01
N GLU A 66 -7.98 9.50 1.53
CA GLU A 66 -8.51 9.63 2.91
C GLU A 66 -9.67 8.70 3.21
N GLU A 67 -10.44 8.29 2.18
CA GLU A 67 -11.56 7.33 2.34
C GLU A 67 -11.11 5.98 2.91
N PHE A 68 -9.85 5.59 2.68
CA PHE A 68 -9.29 4.33 3.15
C PHE A 68 -8.50 4.46 4.46
N HIS A 69 -8.29 5.67 4.98
CA HIS A 69 -7.51 5.88 6.21
C HIS A 69 -8.16 5.19 7.41
N GLN A 70 -9.50 5.26 7.51
CA GLN A 70 -10.24 4.56 8.57
C GLN A 70 -10.12 3.04 8.48
N LEU A 71 -10.02 2.48 7.26
CA LEU A 71 -9.79 1.05 7.06
C LEU A 71 -8.39 0.67 7.55
N LEU A 72 -7.38 1.45 7.15
CA LEU A 72 -5.98 1.22 7.55
C LEU A 72 -5.77 1.35 9.05
N GLU A 73 -6.39 2.35 9.69
CA GLU A 73 -6.38 2.47 11.14
C GLU A 73 -6.98 1.23 11.79
N ARG A 74 -8.12 0.73 11.30
CA ARG A 74 -8.81 -0.40 11.91
C ARG A 74 -8.14 -1.76 11.73
N GLU A 75 -7.63 -2.05 10.54
CA GLU A 75 -7.12 -3.38 10.18
C GLU A 75 -5.59 -3.50 10.29
N TYR A 76 -4.87 -2.50 9.81
CA TYR A 76 -3.43 -2.63 9.57
C TYR A 76 -2.57 -2.09 10.72
N PHE A 77 -3.03 -1.05 11.43
CA PHE A 77 -2.21 -0.37 12.45
C PHE A 77 -2.74 -0.50 13.89
N ILE A 78 -3.95 -1.03 14.10
CA ILE A 78 -4.44 -1.39 15.45
C ILE A 78 -3.81 -2.70 15.96
N ASN A 79 -3.36 -3.61 15.09
CA ASN A 79 -2.74 -4.88 15.48
C ASN A 79 -1.23 -4.97 15.23
N HIS A 80 -0.64 -4.01 14.53
CA HIS A 80 0.81 -3.97 14.39
C HIS A 80 1.37 -3.17 15.56
N PRO A 81 2.26 -3.74 16.42
CA PRO A 81 3.06 -2.89 17.28
C PRO A 81 3.76 -1.83 16.41
N PRO A 82 3.96 -0.61 16.92
CA PRO A 82 4.78 0.37 16.22
C PRO A 82 6.08 -0.33 15.83
N ASP A 83 6.54 -0.14 14.59
CA ASP A 83 7.81 -0.65 14.07
C ASP A 83 8.74 -1.07 15.21
N GLU A 84 9.00 -2.37 15.36
CA GLU A 84 10.24 -2.80 15.99
C GLU A 84 11.33 -2.11 15.18
N GLU A 85 11.78 -0.97 15.71
CA GLU A 85 13.03 -0.34 15.40
C GLU A 85 14.04 -1.47 15.26
N GLU A 86 14.77 -1.49 14.15
CA GLU A 86 15.92 -2.37 13.92
C GLU A 86 16.74 -2.48 15.23
N GLU A 87 16.54 -3.57 15.96
CA GLU A 87 17.48 -3.98 16.99
C GLU A 87 18.68 -4.61 16.29
N SER A 88 19.83 -3.96 16.52
CA SER A 88 21.23 -4.43 16.43
C SER A 88 21.99 -4.26 15.11
#